data_AF-A0A1J3HNV1-F1
#
_entry.id   AF-A0A1J3HNV1-F1
#
_cell.length_a   1.000
_cell.length_b   1.000
_cell.length_c   1.000
_cell.angle_alpha   90.00
_cell.angle_beta   90.00
_cell.angle_gamma   90.00
#
_symmetry.space_group_name_H-M   'P 1'
#
loop_
_entity.id
_entity.type
_entity.pdbx_description
1 polymer ?
#
loop_
_entity_poly.entity_id
_entity_poly.type
_entity_poly.pdbx_seq_one_letter_code
_entity_poly.pdbx_strand_id
1 'polypeptide(L)'
;SSSVHGGGGGGSSRPVGLIDEESAVQGCTQPSAFFPRILQSAKKNRKAKSDFGLFVNGSMPELMAEPTNVKSMSFVGTHEYLAPEIIRGEGHGSAVDWWTFGIFIYELLYGSTPFKGQGNRATLHNVIGQALRFPELP
;
A
#
# COMPACT_ATOMS: atom_id res chain seq x y z
N SER A 1 53.00 -43.01 19.72
CA SER A 1 52.78 -43.61 21.04
C SER A 1 52.02 -42.64 21.92
N SER A 2 50.96 -43.15 22.58
CA SER A 2 50.26 -42.65 23.79
C SER A 2 49.76 -41.18 23.79
N SER A 3 48.46 -40.88 23.69
CA SER A 3 47.34 -41.16 24.64
C SER A 3 47.52 -40.52 26.01
N VAL A 4 46.61 -39.62 26.43
CA VAL A 4 45.70 -39.66 27.63
C VAL A 4 45.04 -38.27 27.85
N HIS A 5 43.70 -38.14 27.77
CA HIS A 5 42.68 -38.10 28.87
C HIS A 5 42.86 -36.93 29.86
N GLY A 6 41.90 -36.00 29.99
CA GLY A 6 40.63 -36.10 30.77
C GLY A 6 40.79 -35.15 31.97
N GLY A 7 39.84 -34.37 32.51
CA GLY A 7 38.38 -34.39 32.61
C GLY A 7 38.01 -33.77 33.98
N GLY A 8 36.88 -33.04 34.07
CA GLY A 8 36.23 -32.61 35.33
C GLY A 8 36.74 -31.30 35.96
N GLY A 9 35.95 -30.41 36.55
CA GLY A 9 34.53 -30.35 36.89
C GLY A 9 34.27 -29.26 37.94
N GLY A 10 33.08 -28.64 37.93
CA GLY A 10 32.53 -27.78 38.99
C GLY A 10 32.92 -26.30 38.90
N GLY A 11 32.05 -25.31 39.01
CA GLY A 11 30.62 -25.24 39.29
C GLY A 11 30.29 -23.80 39.67
N SER A 12 29.29 -23.18 39.03
CA SER A 12 28.63 -21.99 39.59
C SER A 12 27.25 -21.80 38.94
N SER A 13 26.22 -22.02 39.76
CA SER A 13 25.01 -21.20 39.85
C SER A 13 24.06 -21.10 38.65
N ARG A 14 23.01 -21.95 38.66
CA ARG A 14 21.64 -21.66 38.16
C ARG A 14 20.95 -20.62 39.10
N PRO A 15 19.82 -19.93 38.76
CA PRO A 15 18.66 -20.42 37.96
C PRO A 15 18.05 -19.43 36.91
N VAL A 16 17.56 -19.91 35.75
CA VAL A 16 16.16 -20.21 35.34
C VAL A 16 15.40 -19.03 34.68
N GLY A 17 14.86 -19.28 33.48
CA GLY A 17 13.84 -18.46 32.79
C GLY A 17 13.97 -18.46 31.26
N LEU A 18 13.81 -19.60 30.57
CA LEU A 18 12.58 -20.03 29.85
C LEU A 18 12.21 -19.15 28.64
N ILE A 19 12.62 -19.56 27.44
CA ILE A 19 11.88 -19.39 26.17
C ILE A 19 12.25 -20.55 25.22
N ASP A 20 11.46 -21.61 25.30
CA ASP A 20 11.16 -22.56 24.21
C ASP A 20 10.12 -21.88 23.31
N GLU A 21 9.86 -22.16 22.04
CA GLU A 21 10.25 -23.19 21.06
C GLU A 21 9.72 -22.58 19.74
N GLU A 22 10.57 -22.31 18.76
CA GLU A 22 10.66 -23.06 17.50
C GLU A 22 9.38 -23.24 16.66
N SER A 23 9.55 -22.91 15.37
CA SER A 23 8.99 -23.63 14.22
C SER A 23 7.51 -23.46 13.83
N ALA A 24 7.29 -22.77 12.70
CA ALA A 24 6.90 -23.46 11.47
C ALA A 24 6.82 -22.50 10.27
N VAL A 25 7.68 -22.76 9.29
CA VAL A 25 7.48 -22.43 7.88
C VAL A 25 6.40 -23.34 7.28
N GLN A 26 5.45 -22.78 6.51
CA GLN A 26 4.64 -23.35 5.40
C GLN A 26 3.35 -22.50 5.33
N GLY A 27 3.06 -21.72 4.29
CA GLY A 27 2.87 -22.17 2.92
C GLY A 27 1.40 -22.50 2.69
N CYS A 28 0.66 -21.57 2.05
CA CYS A 28 -0.32 -21.79 0.97
C CYS A 28 -1.39 -20.68 0.97
N THR A 29 -1.33 -19.88 -0.08
CA THR A 29 -2.46 -19.29 -0.79
C THR A 29 -3.81 -19.93 -0.47
N GLN A 30 -4.75 -19.11 0.02
CA GLN A 30 -6.17 -19.33 -0.21
C GLN A 30 -6.70 -18.15 -1.02
N PRO A 31 -6.91 -18.30 -2.34
CA PRO A 31 -7.79 -17.40 -3.05
C PRO A 31 -9.20 -17.75 -2.57
N SER A 32 -9.80 -16.89 -1.76
CA SER A 32 -11.24 -16.97 -1.49
C SER A 32 -11.98 -16.69 -2.79
N ALA A 33 -12.12 -17.75 -3.57
CA ALA A 33 -12.96 -17.84 -4.73
C ALA A 33 -14.41 -17.73 -4.25
N PHE A 34 -14.91 -16.51 -4.16
CA PHE A 34 -16.34 -16.25 -4.20
C PHE A 34 -16.60 -15.25 -5.31
N PHE A 35 -16.43 -15.74 -6.54
CA PHE A 35 -16.97 -15.09 -7.73
C PHE A 35 -18.48 -14.90 -7.52
N PRO A 36 -19.02 -13.66 -7.55
CA PRO A 36 -20.45 -13.46 -7.61
C PRO A 36 -20.91 -13.95 -8.99
N ARG A 37 -21.66 -15.07 -9.00
CA ARG A 37 -22.31 -15.57 -10.21
C ARG A 37 -23.33 -14.55 -10.69
N ILE A 38 -22.90 -13.73 -11.64
CA ILE A 38 -23.73 -12.85 -12.45
C ILE A 38 -24.63 -13.71 -13.37
N LEU A 39 -25.91 -13.34 -13.43
CA LEU A 39 -26.99 -13.74 -14.40
C LEU A 39 -27.69 -15.09 -14.10
N GLN A 40 -29.02 -15.28 -14.14
CA GLN A 40 -30.19 -14.51 -14.62
C GLN A 40 -31.48 -15.10 -13.99
N SER A 41 -32.51 -14.28 -13.75
CA SER A 41 -33.88 -14.44 -14.33
C SER A 41 -35.04 -13.98 -13.42
N ALA A 42 -35.83 -13.08 -14.01
CA ALA A 42 -37.26 -12.86 -13.83
C ALA A 42 -37.84 -12.18 -12.57
N LYS A 43 -38.38 -10.98 -12.85
CA LYS A 43 -39.63 -10.36 -12.36
C LYS A 43 -39.66 -9.66 -11.00
N LYS A 44 -39.72 -8.32 -11.14
CA LYS A 44 -40.76 -7.41 -10.62
C LYS A 44 -40.49 -6.72 -9.27
N ASN A 45 -40.00 -5.48 -9.41
CA ASN A 45 -40.52 -4.22 -8.84
C ASN A 45 -40.38 -3.93 -7.32
N ARG A 46 -39.66 -2.82 -7.05
CA ARG A 46 -39.72 -1.85 -5.93
C ARG A 46 -38.84 -2.04 -4.68
N LYS A 47 -37.96 -1.04 -4.54
CA LYS A 47 -37.46 -0.33 -3.33
C LYS A 47 -36.31 -0.99 -2.58
N ALA A 48 -35.09 -0.61 -2.94
CA ALA A 48 -33.92 -0.77 -2.09
C ALA A 48 -34.04 0.17 -0.88
N LYS A 49 -34.25 -0.40 0.29
CA LYS A 49 -33.92 0.22 1.58
C LYS A 49 -32.75 -0.60 2.11
N SER A 50 -31.53 -0.08 1.94
CA SER A 50 -30.32 -0.76 2.40
C SER A 50 -30.11 -0.46 3.88
N ASP A 51 -30.66 -1.32 4.74
CA ASP A 51 -30.32 -1.34 6.15
C ASP A 51 -29.06 -2.22 6.31
N PHE A 52 -27.87 -1.61 6.16
CA PHE A 52 -26.63 -2.24 6.58
C PHE A 52 -26.54 -2.09 8.11
N GLY A 53 -26.86 -3.16 8.83
CA GLY A 53 -27.08 -3.19 10.28
C GLY A 53 -25.84 -2.93 11.13
N LEU A 54 -25.47 -1.67 11.31
CA LEU A 54 -24.38 -1.21 12.20
C LEU A 54 -24.86 -0.46 13.45
N PHE A 55 -26.16 -0.48 13.77
CA PHE A 55 -26.70 0.23 14.93
C PHE A 55 -26.58 -0.61 16.21
N VAL A 56 -25.47 -0.50 16.93
CA VAL A 56 -25.43 -0.83 18.36
C VAL A 56 -25.86 0.43 19.12
N ASN A 57 -27.03 0.36 19.79
CA ASN A 57 -27.57 1.39 20.69
C ASN A 57 -27.90 2.78 20.10
N GLY A 58 -28.20 2.88 18.81
CA GLY A 58 -28.76 4.12 18.22
C GLY A 58 -27.76 5.28 18.03
N SER A 59 -26.50 5.09 18.39
CA SER A 59 -25.40 5.99 18.03
C SER A 59 -24.59 5.36 16.91
N MET A 60 -24.51 6.04 15.76
CA MET A 60 -23.55 5.71 14.71
C MET A 60 -22.13 5.85 15.31
N PRO A 61 -21.22 4.88 15.11
CA PRO A 61 -19.84 5.04 15.57
C PRO A 61 -19.26 6.31 14.95
N GLU A 62 -18.95 7.28 15.81
CA GLU A 62 -18.28 8.50 15.42
C GLU A 62 -16.82 8.14 15.10
N LEU A 63 -16.54 7.97 13.81
CA LEU A 63 -15.17 7.79 13.34
C LEU A 63 -14.45 9.12 13.49
N MET A 64 -13.81 9.31 14.63
CA MET A 64 -12.89 10.41 14.86
C MET A 64 -11.61 10.10 14.07
N ALA A 65 -11.60 10.45 12.79
CA ALA A 65 -10.38 10.45 12.00
C ALA A 65 -9.40 11.45 12.63
N GLU A 66 -8.15 11.01 12.77
CA GLU A 66 -6.96 11.84 13.04
C GLU A 66 -7.02 13.21 12.35
N PRO A 67 -6.32 14.25 12.86
CA PRO A 67 -6.46 15.62 12.38
C PRO A 67 -6.33 15.68 10.86
N THR A 68 -7.40 16.11 10.19
CA THR A 68 -7.55 16.07 8.73
C THR A 68 -6.56 16.98 7.99
N ASN A 69 -5.70 17.70 8.73
CA ASN A 69 -4.72 18.65 8.23
C ASN A 69 -3.26 18.22 8.46
N VAL A 70 -3.01 16.98 8.89
CA VAL A 70 -1.63 16.46 8.93
C VAL A 70 -1.19 16.16 7.50
N LYS A 71 -0.13 16.84 7.05
CA LYS A 71 0.51 16.60 5.76
C LYS A 71 1.93 16.10 5.96
N SER A 72 2.37 15.16 5.12
CA SER A 72 3.76 14.70 5.09
C SER A 72 4.63 15.64 4.27
N MET A 73 5.90 15.75 4.62
CA MET A 73 6.90 16.57 3.91
C MET A 73 7.94 15.73 3.17
N SER A 74 7.72 14.41 3.04
CA SER A 74 8.71 13.53 2.42
C SER A 74 8.82 13.77 0.91
N PHE A 75 10.04 13.97 0.42
CA PHE A 75 10.35 13.99 -1.02
C PHE A 75 10.93 12.64 -1.44
N VAL A 76 10.06 11.67 -1.67
CA VAL A 76 10.43 10.30 -2.04
C VAL A 76 9.47 9.74 -3.07
N GLY A 77 9.98 8.91 -3.97
CA GLY A 77 9.20 8.26 -5.01
C GLY A 77 9.95 8.22 -6.34
N THR A 78 9.38 7.55 -7.33
CA THR A 78 9.92 7.52 -8.69
C THR A 78 9.57 8.83 -9.41
N HIS A 79 10.58 9.52 -9.94
CA HIS A 79 10.47 10.87 -10.50
C HIS A 79 9.34 11.06 -11.53
N GLU A 80 8.99 10.02 -12.28
CA GLU A 80 7.93 10.06 -13.30
C GLU A 80 6.51 10.09 -12.72
N TYR A 81 6.34 9.63 -11.47
CA TYR A 81 5.04 9.48 -10.80
C TYR A 81 4.82 10.51 -9.69
N LEU A 82 5.82 11.32 -9.36
CA LEU A 82 5.71 12.31 -8.30
C LEU A 82 4.70 13.40 -8.66
N ALA A 83 3.85 13.73 -7.69
CA ALA A 83 2.89 14.82 -7.78
C ALA A 83 3.58 16.18 -7.70
N PRO A 84 3.07 17.22 -8.38
CA PRO A 84 3.70 18.55 -8.41
C PRO A 84 3.86 19.17 -7.02
N GLU A 85 2.93 18.94 -6.09
CA GLU A 85 3.01 19.40 -4.70
C GLU A 85 4.18 18.76 -3.93
N ILE A 86 4.48 17.48 -4.17
CA ILE A 86 5.64 16.80 -3.60
C ILE A 86 6.92 17.46 -4.11
N ILE A 87 6.98 17.74 -5.41
CA ILE A 87 8.15 18.36 -6.07
C ILE A 87 8.37 19.81 -5.59
N ARG A 88 7.30 20.53 -5.28
CA ARG A 88 7.36 21.89 -4.71
C ARG A 88 7.67 21.91 -3.21
N GLY A 89 7.59 20.76 -2.53
CA GLY A 89 7.72 20.68 -1.08
C GLY A 89 6.53 21.29 -0.34
N GLU A 90 5.38 21.42 -1.01
CA GLU A 90 4.11 21.77 -0.41
C GLU A 90 3.56 20.46 0.17
N GLY A 91 3.63 20.28 1.50
CA GLY A 91 3.32 19.00 2.15
C GLY A 91 2.11 18.28 1.54
N HIS A 92 2.19 16.95 1.48
CA HIS A 92 1.23 16.11 0.77
C HIS A 92 0.33 15.28 1.69
N GLY A 93 -0.84 14.92 1.16
CA GLY A 93 -1.78 13.98 1.76
C GLY A 93 -2.22 12.96 0.71
N SER A 94 -3.36 12.30 0.91
CA SER A 94 -3.85 11.22 0.02
C SER A 94 -4.14 11.63 -1.43
N ALA A 95 -4.12 12.92 -1.78
CA ALA A 95 -4.32 13.41 -3.15
C ALA A 95 -3.20 12.95 -4.11
N VAL A 96 -1.98 12.75 -3.61
CA VAL A 96 -0.82 12.36 -4.44
C VAL A 96 -0.94 10.94 -5.01
N ASP A 97 -1.72 10.09 -4.37
CA ASP A 97 -2.00 8.74 -4.84
C ASP A 97 -2.87 8.80 -6.10
N TRP A 98 -3.85 9.71 -6.14
CA TRP A 98 -4.70 9.93 -7.32
C TRP A 98 -3.91 10.51 -8.49
N TRP A 99 -2.94 11.38 -8.22
CA TRP A 99 -1.98 11.83 -9.23
C TRP A 99 -1.21 10.65 -9.82
N THR A 100 -0.57 9.85 -8.96
CA THR A 100 0.22 8.68 -9.35
C THR A 100 -0.60 7.69 -10.17
N PHE A 101 -1.84 7.44 -9.75
CA PHE A 101 -2.78 6.60 -10.47
C PHE A 101 -3.11 7.13 -11.88
N GLY A 102 -3.26 8.45 -12.03
CA GLY A 102 -3.46 9.08 -13.34
C GLY A 102 -2.27 8.90 -14.28
N ILE A 103 -1.05 9.06 -13.76
CA ILE A 103 0.19 8.78 -14.52
C ILE A 103 0.24 7.32 -14.95
N PHE A 104 -0.11 6.39 -14.06
CA PHE A 104 -0.14 4.96 -14.36
C PHE A 104 -1.16 4.62 -15.45
N ILE A 105 -2.37 5.17 -15.40
CA ILE A 105 -3.37 4.97 -16.47
C ILE A 105 -2.83 5.50 -17.80
N TYR A 106 -2.21 6.68 -17.81
CA TYR A 106 -1.62 7.22 -19.03
C TYR A 106 -0.56 6.27 -19.60
N GLU A 107 0.32 5.73 -18.75
CA GLU A 107 1.34 4.77 -19.17
C GLU A 107 0.74 3.46 -19.71
N LEU A 108 -0.35 2.96 -19.12
CA LEU A 108 -1.04 1.78 -19.64
C LEU A 108 -1.65 2.02 -21.02
N LEU A 109 -2.12 3.23 -21.31
CA LEU A 109 -2.75 3.58 -22.58
C LEU A 109 -1.76 3.90 -23.69
N TYR A 110 -0.64 4.56 -23.36
CA TYR A 110 0.32 5.12 -24.33
C TYR A 110 1.74 4.53 -24.23
N GLY A 111 1.97 3.57 -23.33
CA GLY A 111 3.25 2.87 -23.15
C GLY A 111 4.39 3.72 -22.59
N SER A 112 4.13 4.98 -22.18
CA SER A 112 5.12 5.89 -21.62
C SER A 112 4.45 6.88 -20.66
N THR A 113 5.20 7.42 -19.68
CA THR A 113 4.67 8.43 -18.76
C THR A 113 4.61 9.81 -19.44
N PRO A 114 3.62 10.66 -19.12
CA PRO A 114 3.33 11.87 -19.89
C PRO A 114 4.39 12.97 -19.77
N PHE A 115 5.19 12.94 -18.70
CA PHE A 115 6.17 14.00 -18.38
C PHE A 115 7.63 13.50 -18.44
N LYS A 116 7.88 12.30 -18.95
CA LYS A 116 9.23 11.72 -19.03
C LYS A 116 10.20 12.65 -19.76
N GLY A 117 11.26 13.06 -19.09
CA GLY A 117 12.36 13.85 -19.68
C GLY A 117 13.61 13.02 -19.93
N GLN A 118 14.66 13.67 -20.44
CA GLN A 118 15.98 13.05 -20.70
C GLN A 118 16.65 12.49 -19.42
N GLY A 119 16.19 12.91 -18.25
CA GLY A 119 16.65 12.43 -16.95
C GLY A 119 15.80 13.02 -15.83
N ASN A 120 16.09 12.61 -14.59
CA ASN A 120 15.26 12.91 -13.41
C ASN A 120 14.93 14.41 -13.27
N ARG A 121 15.93 15.29 -13.40
CA ARG A 121 15.74 16.75 -13.27
C ARG A 121 14.82 17.31 -14.36
N ALA A 122 14.95 16.81 -15.59
CA ALA A 122 14.10 17.22 -16.71
C ALA A 122 12.67 16.73 -16.51
N THR A 123 12.49 15.48 -16.04
CA THR A 123 11.16 14.93 -15.70
C THR A 123 10.47 15.78 -14.63
N LEU A 124 11.15 16.10 -13.52
CA LEU A 124 10.57 16.92 -12.46
C LEU A 124 10.18 18.32 -12.98
N HIS A 125 11.01 18.93 -13.82
CA HIS A 125 10.70 20.22 -14.45
C HIS A 125 9.46 20.13 -15.36
N ASN A 126 9.34 19.05 -16.13
CA ASN A 126 8.18 18.82 -16.99
C ASN A 126 6.88 18.65 -16.18
N VAL A 127 6.92 17.91 -15.08
CA VAL A 127 5.75 17.75 -14.19
C VAL A 127 5.22 19.10 -13.69
N ILE A 128 6.11 20.04 -13.39
CA ILE A 128 5.72 21.37 -12.89
C ILE A 128 5.32 22.34 -14.01
N GLY A 129 5.99 22.28 -15.16
CA GLY A 129 5.93 23.32 -16.18
C GLY A 129 5.19 22.96 -17.48
N GLN A 130 4.92 21.69 -17.74
CA GLN A 130 4.28 21.23 -18.97
C GLN A 130 2.82 20.85 -18.73
N ALA A 131 1.96 21.19 -19.70
CA ALA A 131 0.58 20.73 -19.71
C ALA A 131 0.50 19.27 -20.22
N LEU A 132 -0.37 18.46 -19.63
CA LEU A 132 -0.65 17.11 -20.09
C LEU A 132 -1.18 17.14 -21.54
N ARG A 133 -0.62 16.28 -22.40
CA ARG A 133 -1.02 16.11 -23.80
C ARG A 133 -1.38 14.66 -24.04
N PHE A 134 -2.49 14.45 -24.75
CA PHE A 134 -2.95 13.13 -25.17
C PHE A 134 -2.67 12.96 -26.66
N PRO A 135 -1.87 11.96 -27.06
CA PRO A 135 -1.74 11.57 -28.46
C PRO A 135 -3.09 11.16 -29.06
N GLU A 136 -3.35 11.48 -30.34
CA GLU A 136 -4.58 11.06 -31.03
C GLU A 136 -4.63 9.56 -31.34
N LEU A 137 -3.48 8.90 -31.34
CA LEU A 137 -3.32 7.47 -31.58
C LEU A 137 -2.44 6.87 -30.47
N PRO A 138 -2.82 5.70 -29.91
CA PRO A 138 -1.99 4.96 -28.98
C PRO A 138 -0.75 4.35 -29.64
#